data_AF-A0A916LJJ0-F1
#
_entry.id   AF-A0A916LJJ0-F1
#
_cell.length_a   1.000
_cell.length_b   1.000
_cell.length_c   1.000
_cell.angle_alpha   90.00
_cell.angle_beta   90.00
_cell.angle_gamma   90.00
#
_symmetry.space_group_name_H-M   'P 1'
#
loop_
_entity.id
_entity.type
_entity.pdbx_description
1 polymer ?
#
loop_
_entity_poly.entity_id
_entity_poly.type
_entity_poly.pdbx_seq_one_letter_code
_entity_poly.pdbx_strand_id
1 'polypeptide(L)'
;MKKFFIPIFIFGKIFAQNIEINLNHIDYLVEKALMGNDTVGIIHIYSNYPDYRYVHPPDEGISCVDDASRALIAYLMHYEKFHNEHSLNQAKLLLKFILKMQAEDGGFYNFIYPDLSINKYGSTSNNDSFKWWACRALWAMGYAYNLFSKLNIEDEIKDTLATRIEKALSKAIRTINKSDIYETFISWKVPAQGYWLLENGTDASAEAVLGASLYYEISKSERAKWVVEKLCKAISTYQFGDESNFPFGMHPSFTPNLYIWHS
;
A
#
# COMPACT_ATOMS: atom_id res chain seq x y z
N MET A 1 48.53 51.10 6.00
CA MET A 1 48.12 50.23 4.88
C MET A 1 46.95 49.37 5.32
N LYS A 2 45.71 49.69 4.90
CA LYS A 2 44.53 48.87 5.22
C LYS A 2 44.37 47.80 4.14
N LYS A 3 44.44 46.52 4.53
CA LYS A 3 44.22 45.37 3.65
C LYS A 3 42.71 45.21 3.42
N PHE A 4 42.28 45.29 2.16
CA PHE A 4 40.92 44.90 1.76
C PHE A 4 40.87 43.38 1.62
N PHE A 5 39.99 42.72 2.37
CA PHE A 5 39.63 41.33 2.16
C PHE A 5 38.40 41.31 1.24
N ILE A 6 38.53 40.69 0.08
CA ILE A 6 37.41 40.37 -0.81
C ILE A 6 37.05 38.91 -0.55
N PRO A 7 35.83 38.60 -0.07
CA PRO A 7 35.39 37.21 0.04
C PRO A 7 35.03 36.70 -1.35
N ILE A 8 35.73 35.66 -1.81
CA ILE A 8 35.37 34.91 -3.01
C ILE A 8 34.33 33.87 -2.59
N PHE A 9 33.08 34.06 -3.00
CA PHE A 9 32.05 33.04 -2.87
C PHE A 9 32.22 32.00 -3.98
N ILE A 10 32.72 30.82 -3.63
CA ILE A 10 32.73 29.66 -4.51
C ILE A 10 31.33 29.06 -4.49
N PHE A 11 30.53 29.35 -5.52
CA PHE A 11 29.31 28.58 -5.78
C PHE A 11 29.71 27.20 -6.33
N GLY A 12 29.77 26.22 -5.44
CA GLY A 12 29.83 24.82 -5.86
C GLY A 12 28.50 24.46 -6.53
N LYS A 13 28.52 24.18 -7.83
CA LYS A 13 27.42 23.47 -8.48
C LYS A 13 27.30 22.11 -7.82
N ILE A 14 26.29 21.92 -6.99
CA ILE A 14 25.86 20.60 -6.55
C ILE A 14 25.38 19.90 -7.81
N PHE A 15 26.16 18.97 -8.33
CA PHE A 15 25.69 18.04 -9.35
C PHE A 15 24.66 17.14 -8.66
N ALA A 16 23.38 17.45 -8.85
CA ALA A 16 22.33 16.47 -8.58
C ALA A 16 22.62 15.27 -9.50
N GLN A 17 22.98 14.13 -8.91
CA GLN A 17 23.05 12.88 -9.65
C GLN A 17 21.64 12.62 -10.19
N ASN A 18 21.49 12.62 -11.52
CA ASN A 18 20.25 12.16 -12.15
C ASN A 18 20.14 10.66 -11.87
N ILE A 19 19.38 10.29 -10.84
CA ILE A 19 19.01 8.89 -10.57
C ILE A 19 17.94 8.53 -11.60
N GLU A 20 18.30 7.71 -12.58
CA GLU A 20 17.37 7.07 -13.49
C GLU A 20 16.82 5.80 -12.83
N ILE A 21 15.50 5.67 -12.77
CA ILE A 21 14.83 4.48 -12.23
C ILE A 21 14.40 3.62 -13.43
N ASN A 22 14.90 2.39 -13.50
CA ASN A 22 14.56 1.46 -14.58
C ASN A 22 13.32 0.62 -14.19
N LEU A 23 12.21 0.83 -14.90
CA LEU A 23 10.96 0.10 -14.71
C LEU A 23 10.73 -1.04 -15.73
N ASN A 24 11.69 -1.34 -16.61
CA ASN A 24 11.52 -2.28 -17.72
C ASN A 24 11.06 -3.68 -17.28
N HIS A 25 11.50 -4.17 -16.12
CA HIS A 25 11.06 -5.47 -15.63
C HIS A 25 9.62 -5.44 -15.12
N ILE A 26 9.20 -4.37 -14.43
CA ILE A 26 7.79 -4.20 -14.03
C ILE A 26 6.91 -4.04 -15.28
N ASP A 27 7.37 -3.26 -16.27
CA ASP A 27 6.66 -3.12 -17.55
C ASP A 27 6.50 -4.46 -18.28
N TYR A 28 7.52 -5.32 -18.22
CA TYR A 28 7.44 -6.68 -18.77
C TYR A 28 6.40 -7.53 -18.04
N LEU A 29 6.24 -7.39 -16.72
CA LEU A 29 5.27 -8.14 -15.93
C LEU A 29 3.83 -7.62 -16.07
N VAL A 30 3.64 -6.37 -16.51
CA VAL A 30 2.29 -5.79 -16.64
C VAL A 30 1.69 -6.10 -18.00
N GLU A 31 0.56 -6.81 -17.98
CA GLU A 31 -0.23 -7.15 -19.16
C GLU A 31 -1.57 -6.43 -19.16
N LYS A 32 -2.02 -5.97 -20.34
CA LYS A 32 -3.38 -5.47 -20.53
C LYS A 32 -4.33 -6.64 -20.73
N ALA A 33 -5.35 -6.73 -19.89
CA ALA A 33 -6.37 -7.77 -19.96
C ALA A 33 -7.78 -7.15 -20.06
N LEU A 34 -8.70 -7.88 -20.70
CA LEU A 34 -10.11 -7.50 -20.77
C LEU A 34 -10.88 -8.21 -19.64
N MET A 35 -11.25 -7.46 -18.60
CA MET A 35 -11.98 -7.99 -17.45
C MET A 35 -13.42 -7.46 -17.46
N GLY A 36 -14.34 -8.28 -17.96
CA GLY A 36 -15.68 -7.84 -18.30
C GLY A 36 -15.64 -6.89 -19.50
N ASN A 37 -16.13 -5.66 -19.35
CA ASN A 37 -16.12 -4.65 -20.42
C ASN A 37 -14.96 -3.64 -20.29
N ASP A 38 -14.10 -3.78 -19.29
CA ASP A 38 -13.03 -2.83 -19.01
C ASP A 38 -11.66 -3.42 -19.35
N THR A 39 -10.82 -2.62 -20.00
CA THR A 39 -9.38 -2.91 -20.10
C THR A 39 -8.70 -2.53 -18.78
N VAL A 40 -8.05 -3.51 -18.16
CA VAL A 40 -7.30 -3.36 -16.92
C VAL A 40 -5.83 -3.76 -17.15
N GLY A 41 -4.95 -3.39 -16.21
CA GLY A 41 -3.59 -3.91 -16.13
C GLY A 41 -3.55 -4.99 -15.06
N ILE A 42 -3.07 -6.18 -15.42
CA ILE A 42 -2.71 -7.22 -14.47
C ILE A 42 -1.19 -7.28 -14.36
N ILE A 43 -0.66 -7.77 -13.24
CA ILE A 43 0.78 -7.98 -13.08
C ILE A 43 1.05 -9.45 -12.79
N HIS A 44 1.92 -10.06 -13.58
CA HIS A 44 2.31 -11.45 -13.42
C HIS A 44 3.14 -11.64 -12.15
N ILE A 45 2.74 -12.60 -11.31
CA ILE A 45 3.29 -12.78 -9.95
C ILE A 45 4.74 -13.27 -9.98
N TYR A 46 5.06 -14.23 -10.84
CA TYR A 46 6.39 -14.84 -10.89
C TYR A 46 6.99 -14.82 -12.29
N SER A 47 8.29 -14.53 -12.33
CA SER A 47 9.12 -14.56 -13.52
C SER A 47 10.55 -14.94 -13.11
N ASN A 48 11.01 -16.12 -13.56
CA ASN A 48 12.26 -16.69 -13.07
C ASN A 48 13.43 -16.43 -14.04
N TYR A 49 14.57 -16.03 -13.49
CA TYR A 49 15.85 -16.03 -14.22
C TYR A 49 16.16 -17.45 -14.74
N PRO A 50 16.79 -17.63 -15.92
CA PRO A 50 17.39 -16.60 -16.79
C PRO A 50 16.50 -15.99 -17.87
N ASP A 51 15.42 -16.66 -18.26
CA ASP A 51 14.62 -16.26 -19.41
C ASP A 51 13.40 -15.40 -19.04
N TYR A 52 13.15 -15.22 -17.74
CA TYR A 52 12.10 -14.39 -17.17
C TYR A 52 10.70 -14.76 -17.66
N ARG A 53 10.47 -16.01 -18.10
CA ARG A 53 9.12 -16.44 -18.46
C ARG A 53 8.20 -16.44 -17.25
N TYR A 54 6.92 -16.15 -17.49
CA TYR A 54 5.90 -16.20 -16.45
C TYR A 54 5.77 -17.60 -15.88
N VAL A 55 5.61 -17.65 -14.55
CA VAL A 55 5.34 -18.88 -13.81
C VAL A 55 4.03 -18.69 -13.05
N HIS A 56 3.13 -19.67 -13.19
CA HIS A 56 1.82 -19.62 -12.55
C HIS A 56 1.72 -20.77 -11.55
N PRO A 57 1.72 -20.49 -10.24
CA PRO A 57 1.40 -21.47 -9.23
C PRO A 57 -0.07 -21.87 -9.42
N PRO A 58 -0.40 -23.17 -9.50
CA PRO A 58 -1.77 -23.63 -9.74
C PRO A 58 -2.80 -23.06 -8.74
N ASP A 59 -2.38 -22.86 -7.49
CA ASP A 59 -3.29 -22.52 -6.39
C ASP A 59 -3.41 -21.01 -6.13
N GLU A 60 -2.54 -20.19 -6.72
CA GLU A 60 -2.53 -18.73 -6.54
C GLU A 60 -3.17 -18.02 -7.73
N GLY A 61 -2.88 -18.44 -8.97
CA GLY A 61 -3.39 -17.80 -10.18
C GLY A 61 -2.32 -17.00 -10.91
N ILE A 62 -2.72 -15.97 -11.65
CA ILE A 62 -1.80 -15.23 -12.58
C ILE A 62 -1.45 -13.82 -12.11
N SER A 63 -2.30 -13.18 -11.31
CA SER A 63 -2.13 -11.80 -10.81
C SER A 63 -2.88 -11.63 -9.50
N CYS A 64 -2.44 -10.69 -8.67
CA CYS A 64 -3.08 -10.41 -7.39
C CYS A 64 -3.11 -8.92 -7.02
N VAL A 65 -3.97 -8.57 -6.07
CA VAL A 65 -4.14 -7.19 -5.57
C VAL A 65 -2.90 -6.70 -4.86
N ASP A 66 -2.22 -7.58 -4.11
CA ASP A 66 -0.98 -7.26 -3.42
C ASP A 66 0.08 -6.69 -4.40
N ASP A 67 0.44 -7.47 -5.42
CA ASP A 67 1.44 -7.13 -6.43
C ASP A 67 1.01 -5.91 -7.25
N ALA A 68 -0.26 -5.87 -7.67
CA ALA A 68 -0.80 -4.74 -8.43
C ALA A 68 -0.76 -3.44 -7.63
N SER A 69 -1.02 -3.49 -6.32
CA SER A 69 -0.98 -2.32 -5.44
C SER A 69 0.42 -1.76 -5.31
N ARG A 70 1.42 -2.64 -5.15
CA ARG A 70 2.84 -2.25 -5.06
C ARG A 70 3.35 -1.67 -6.38
N ALA A 71 3.01 -2.30 -7.50
CA ALA A 71 3.35 -1.79 -8.83
C ALA A 71 2.68 -0.44 -9.12
N LEU A 72 1.40 -0.27 -8.75
CA LEU A 72 0.69 0.99 -8.88
C LEU A 72 1.40 2.12 -8.14
N ILE A 73 1.78 1.91 -6.88
CA ILE A 73 2.51 2.90 -6.08
C ILE A 73 3.85 3.24 -6.76
N ALA A 74 4.61 2.24 -7.22
CA ALA A 74 5.88 2.48 -7.91
C ALA A 74 5.70 3.37 -9.16
N TYR A 75 4.69 3.09 -9.99
CA TYR A 75 4.38 3.92 -11.16
C TYR A 75 3.91 5.33 -10.79
N LEU A 76 3.08 5.48 -9.74
CA LEU A 76 2.64 6.80 -9.29
C LEU A 76 3.78 7.63 -8.73
N MET A 77 4.67 7.05 -7.91
CA MET A 77 5.87 7.73 -7.42
C MET A 77 6.81 8.11 -8.56
N HIS A 78 6.96 7.24 -9.56
CA HIS A 78 7.75 7.53 -10.74
C HIS A 78 7.15 8.68 -11.56
N TYR A 79 5.83 8.69 -11.78
CA TYR A 79 5.13 9.78 -12.44
C TYR A 79 5.22 11.09 -11.64
N GLU A 80 5.06 11.07 -10.32
CA GLU A 80 5.19 12.26 -9.48
C GLU A 80 6.59 12.88 -9.57
N LYS A 81 7.63 12.05 -9.64
CA LYS A 81 9.02 12.51 -9.71
C LYS A 81 9.46 12.95 -11.11
N PHE A 82 9.03 12.25 -12.16
CA PHE A 82 9.57 12.41 -13.51
C PHE A 82 8.53 12.86 -14.55
N HIS A 83 7.26 12.96 -14.18
CA HIS A 83 6.14 13.27 -15.08
C HIS A 83 6.08 12.36 -16.32
N ASN A 84 6.42 11.08 -16.12
CA ASN A 84 6.42 10.08 -17.19
C ASN A 84 5.00 9.57 -17.47
N GLU A 85 4.43 9.95 -18.62
CA GLU A 85 3.06 9.58 -19.01
C GLU A 85 2.82 8.08 -19.14
N HIS A 86 3.83 7.30 -19.56
CA HIS A 86 3.71 5.84 -19.58
C HIS A 86 3.44 5.30 -18.18
N SER A 87 4.13 5.80 -17.17
CA SER A 87 3.92 5.41 -15.77
C SER A 87 2.51 5.77 -15.28
N LEU A 88 2.02 6.97 -15.61
CA LEU A 88 0.64 7.34 -15.27
C LEU A 88 -0.39 6.40 -15.92
N ASN A 89 -0.17 6.03 -17.19
CA ASN A 89 -1.06 5.11 -17.90
C ASN A 89 -1.04 3.71 -17.31
N GLN A 90 0.13 3.18 -16.96
CA GLN A 90 0.27 1.88 -16.29
C GLN A 90 -0.40 1.90 -14.91
N ALA A 91 -0.20 2.97 -14.13
CA ALA A 91 -0.86 3.15 -12.83
C ALA A 91 -2.39 3.15 -12.97
N LYS A 92 -2.96 3.87 -13.94
CA LYS A 92 -4.42 3.87 -14.17
C LYS A 92 -4.97 2.49 -14.54
N LEU A 93 -4.23 1.71 -15.32
CA LEU A 93 -4.61 0.34 -15.70
C LEU A 93 -4.63 -0.60 -14.49
N LEU A 94 -3.58 -0.58 -13.66
CA LEU A 94 -3.51 -1.35 -12.42
C LEU A 94 -4.57 -0.90 -11.41
N LEU A 95 -4.89 0.40 -11.37
CA LEU A 95 -5.95 0.93 -10.50
C LEU A 95 -7.30 0.33 -10.86
N LYS A 96 -7.61 0.24 -12.16
CA LYS A 96 -8.85 -0.39 -12.63
C LYS A 96 -8.93 -1.85 -12.21
N PHE A 97 -7.82 -2.60 -12.27
CA PHE A 97 -7.76 -3.97 -11.76
C PHE A 97 -8.07 -4.02 -10.26
N ILE A 98 -7.39 -3.22 -9.43
CA ILE A 98 -7.64 -3.15 -7.97
C ILE A 98 -9.12 -2.81 -7.68
N LEU A 99 -9.71 -1.87 -8.43
CA LEU A 99 -11.13 -1.53 -8.30
C LEU A 99 -12.08 -2.64 -8.75
N LYS A 100 -11.69 -3.51 -9.69
CA LYS A 100 -12.47 -4.71 -10.06
C LYS A 100 -12.40 -5.80 -8.99
N MET A 101 -11.30 -5.87 -8.26
CA MET A 101 -11.09 -6.85 -7.20
C MET A 101 -11.76 -6.49 -5.87
N GLN A 102 -12.13 -5.21 -5.69
CA GLN A 102 -12.86 -4.77 -4.50
C GLN A 102 -14.31 -5.31 -4.50
N ALA A 103 -14.67 -6.01 -3.43
CA ALA A 103 -16.00 -6.53 -3.18
C ALA A 103 -17.00 -5.43 -2.78
N GLU A 104 -18.30 -5.75 -2.84
CA GLU A 104 -19.38 -4.81 -2.55
C GLU A 104 -19.33 -4.23 -1.12
N ASP A 105 -18.87 -5.04 -0.17
CA ASP A 105 -18.75 -4.67 1.24
C ASP A 105 -17.55 -3.77 1.55
N GLY A 106 -16.70 -3.50 0.54
CA GLY A 106 -15.53 -2.64 0.61
C GLY A 106 -14.21 -3.36 0.82
N GLY A 107 -14.22 -4.66 1.12
CA GLY A 107 -13.00 -5.45 1.16
C GLY A 107 -12.55 -5.92 -0.22
N PHE A 108 -11.56 -6.81 -0.31
CA PHE A 108 -10.89 -7.17 -1.56
C PHE A 108 -10.68 -8.67 -1.66
N TYR A 109 -10.95 -9.23 -2.83
CA TYR A 109 -10.39 -10.52 -3.22
C TYR A 109 -8.96 -10.30 -3.72
N ASN A 110 -8.05 -11.25 -3.51
CA ASN A 110 -6.65 -11.03 -3.87
C ASN A 110 -6.33 -11.48 -5.29
N PHE A 111 -6.58 -12.74 -5.63
CA PHE A 111 -6.07 -13.37 -6.84
C PHE A 111 -7.11 -13.55 -7.95
N ILE A 112 -6.63 -13.63 -9.19
CA ILE A 112 -7.39 -14.10 -10.36
C ILE A 112 -6.76 -15.33 -11.00
N TYR A 113 -7.60 -16.20 -11.56
CA TYR A 113 -7.17 -17.34 -12.37
C TYR A 113 -6.81 -16.93 -13.82
N PRO A 114 -6.21 -17.83 -14.62
CA PRO A 114 -5.86 -17.53 -16.02
C PRO A 114 -7.03 -17.11 -16.92
N ASP A 115 -8.25 -17.51 -16.59
CA ASP A 115 -9.48 -17.10 -17.28
C ASP A 115 -10.03 -15.73 -16.79
N LEU A 116 -9.25 -15.02 -15.96
CA LEU A 116 -9.57 -13.76 -15.32
C LEU A 116 -10.73 -13.83 -14.32
N SER A 117 -11.20 -15.03 -13.96
CA SER A 117 -12.16 -15.18 -12.88
C SER A 117 -11.50 -14.93 -11.52
N ILE A 118 -12.24 -14.28 -10.62
CA ILE A 118 -11.76 -13.93 -9.28
C ILE A 118 -11.72 -15.19 -8.40
N ASN A 119 -10.57 -15.47 -7.78
CA ASN A 119 -10.46 -16.50 -6.76
C ASN A 119 -11.10 -16.00 -5.45
N LYS A 120 -12.32 -16.45 -5.16
CA LYS A 120 -13.06 -16.01 -3.97
C LYS A 120 -12.84 -16.88 -2.72
N TYR A 121 -12.18 -18.03 -2.88
CA TYR A 121 -12.18 -19.09 -1.86
C TYR A 121 -10.77 -19.45 -1.36
N GLY A 122 -9.72 -19.04 -2.05
CA GLY A 122 -8.34 -19.23 -1.59
C GLY A 122 -8.11 -18.60 -0.21
N SER A 123 -7.30 -19.25 0.63
CA SER A 123 -6.95 -18.75 1.97
C SER A 123 -6.28 -17.38 1.93
N THR A 124 -5.54 -17.10 0.87
CA THR A 124 -4.87 -15.83 0.58
C THR A 124 -5.63 -14.97 -0.44
N SER A 125 -6.91 -15.26 -0.68
CA SER A 125 -7.71 -14.60 -1.72
C SER A 125 -9.15 -14.25 -1.35
N ASN A 126 -9.69 -14.83 -0.28
CA ASN A 126 -11.05 -14.56 0.18
C ASN A 126 -11.21 -13.12 0.70
N ASN A 127 -12.40 -12.74 1.16
CA ASN A 127 -12.67 -11.39 1.69
C ASN A 127 -13.40 -11.44 3.05
N ASP A 128 -13.03 -12.41 3.89
CA ASP A 128 -13.66 -12.60 5.20
C ASP A 128 -13.39 -11.40 6.13
N SER A 129 -12.17 -10.87 6.14
CA SER A 129 -11.71 -9.70 6.88
C SER A 129 -10.98 -8.68 5.99
N PHE A 130 -10.50 -7.59 6.59
CA PHE A 130 -9.64 -6.62 5.89
C PHE A 130 -8.17 -7.06 5.98
N LYS A 131 -7.80 -7.97 5.08
CA LYS A 131 -6.51 -8.66 4.99
C LYS A 131 -5.36 -7.75 4.52
N TRP A 132 -4.12 -8.22 4.59
CA TRP A 132 -2.93 -7.41 4.24
C TRP A 132 -2.96 -6.89 2.78
N TRP A 133 -3.45 -7.68 1.81
CA TRP A 133 -3.64 -7.18 0.44
C TRP A 133 -4.68 -6.05 0.35
N ALA A 134 -5.69 -6.05 1.23
CA ALA A 134 -6.65 -4.94 1.32
C ALA A 134 -6.03 -3.69 1.93
N CYS A 135 -5.09 -3.82 2.88
CA CYS A 135 -4.27 -2.71 3.37
C CYS A 135 -3.40 -2.11 2.26
N ARG A 136 -2.74 -2.94 1.46
CA ARG A 136 -1.95 -2.50 0.28
C ARG A 136 -2.83 -1.81 -0.75
N ALA A 137 -4.02 -2.35 -1.04
CA ALA A 137 -4.99 -1.71 -1.92
C ALA A 137 -5.44 -0.34 -1.39
N LEU A 138 -5.70 -0.22 -0.09
CA LEU A 138 -6.06 1.06 0.54
C LEU A 138 -4.92 2.08 0.42
N TRP A 139 -3.66 1.65 0.62
CA TRP A 139 -2.50 2.51 0.38
C TRP A 139 -2.43 3.00 -1.06
N ALA A 140 -2.50 2.08 -2.01
CA ALA A 140 -2.43 2.36 -3.44
C ALA A 140 -3.54 3.31 -3.90
N MET A 141 -4.78 3.08 -3.46
CA MET A 141 -5.94 3.94 -3.74
C MET A 141 -5.83 5.32 -3.07
N GLY A 142 -5.37 5.38 -1.82
CA GLY A 142 -5.15 6.64 -1.10
C GLY A 142 -4.08 7.50 -1.75
N TYR A 143 -2.99 6.88 -2.21
CA TYR A 143 -1.94 7.56 -2.97
C TYR A 143 -2.47 8.11 -4.30
N ALA A 144 -3.19 7.28 -5.07
CA ALA A 144 -3.80 7.70 -6.33
C ALA A 144 -4.74 8.90 -6.12
N TYR A 145 -5.62 8.84 -5.13
CA TYR A 145 -6.53 9.94 -4.83
C TYR A 145 -5.80 11.23 -4.45
N ASN A 146 -4.77 11.14 -3.59
CA ASN A 146 -3.98 12.28 -3.15
C ASN A 146 -3.26 12.95 -4.34
N LEU A 147 -2.54 12.16 -5.14
CA LEU A 147 -1.78 12.65 -6.28
C LEU A 147 -2.69 13.23 -7.36
N PHE A 148 -3.77 12.53 -7.71
CA PHE A 148 -4.72 13.01 -8.72
C PHE A 148 -5.42 14.30 -8.27
N SER A 149 -5.69 14.45 -6.97
CA SER A 149 -6.23 15.69 -6.41
C SER A 149 -5.23 16.84 -6.48
N LYS A 150 -3.97 16.62 -6.10
CA LYS A 150 -2.92 17.66 -6.11
C LYS A 150 -2.58 18.12 -7.53
N LEU A 151 -2.64 17.21 -8.51
CA LEU A 151 -2.28 17.48 -9.90
C LEU A 151 -3.49 17.73 -10.82
N ASN A 152 -4.72 17.76 -10.27
CA ASN A 152 -5.97 17.93 -11.02
C ASN A 152 -6.13 16.93 -12.19
N ILE A 153 -5.88 15.66 -11.93
CA ILE A 153 -6.02 14.56 -12.89
C ILE A 153 -7.41 13.95 -12.77
N GLU A 154 -8.17 13.96 -13.87
CA GLU A 154 -9.41 13.20 -14.11
C GLU A 154 -10.39 13.14 -12.92
N ASP A 155 -11.24 14.17 -12.78
CA ASP A 155 -12.17 14.30 -11.66
C ASP A 155 -13.16 13.12 -11.51
N GLU A 156 -13.62 12.50 -12.60
CA GLU A 156 -14.51 11.34 -12.54
C GLU A 156 -13.87 10.12 -11.85
N ILE A 157 -12.56 9.91 -12.07
CA ILE A 157 -11.81 8.85 -11.38
C ILE A 157 -11.69 9.17 -9.89
N LYS A 158 -11.50 10.45 -9.52
CA LYS A 158 -11.40 10.87 -8.12
C LYS A 158 -12.69 10.62 -7.35
N ASP A 159 -13.86 10.93 -7.92
CA ASP A 159 -15.15 10.67 -7.28
C ASP A 159 -15.40 9.17 -7.07
N THR A 160 -15.04 8.38 -8.08
CA THR A 160 -15.05 6.92 -7.97
C THR A 160 -14.12 6.48 -6.85
N LEU A 161 -12.87 6.94 -6.82
CA LEU A 161 -11.90 6.58 -5.79
C LEU A 161 -12.38 6.94 -4.38
N ALA A 162 -12.88 8.16 -4.16
CA ALA A 162 -13.40 8.57 -2.87
C ALA A 162 -14.48 7.60 -2.36
N THR A 163 -15.45 7.29 -3.21
CA THR A 163 -16.52 6.34 -2.89
C THR A 163 -15.98 4.94 -2.53
N ARG A 164 -14.99 4.46 -3.29
CA ARG A 164 -14.41 3.12 -3.11
C ARG A 164 -13.49 3.06 -1.89
N ILE A 165 -12.76 4.13 -1.58
CA ILE A 165 -11.94 4.27 -0.37
C ILE A 165 -12.84 4.32 0.88
N GLU A 166 -13.95 5.08 0.86
CA GLU A 166 -14.90 5.13 1.99
C GLU A 166 -15.48 3.74 2.33
N LYS A 167 -15.74 2.92 1.31
CA LYS A 167 -16.16 1.53 1.52
C LYS A 167 -15.05 0.68 2.13
N ALA A 168 -13.82 0.81 1.64
CA ALA A 168 -12.65 0.10 2.20
C ALA A 168 -12.42 0.48 3.67
N LEU A 169 -12.42 1.78 3.99
CA LEU A 169 -12.33 2.27 5.36
C LEU A 169 -13.46 1.73 6.22
N SER A 170 -14.69 1.66 5.70
CA SER A 170 -15.82 1.08 6.42
C SER A 170 -15.62 -0.41 6.74
N LYS A 171 -15.06 -1.21 5.82
CA LYS A 171 -14.70 -2.63 6.08
C LYS A 171 -13.55 -2.74 7.08
N ALA A 172 -12.52 -1.91 6.98
CA ALA A 172 -11.42 -1.85 7.94
C ALA A 172 -11.94 -1.55 9.36
N ILE A 173 -12.81 -0.53 9.52
CA ILE A 173 -13.46 -0.18 10.80
C ILE A 173 -14.26 -1.35 11.37
N ARG A 174 -14.94 -2.15 10.55
CA ARG A 174 -15.66 -3.35 11.02
C ARG A 174 -14.73 -4.48 11.44
N THR A 175 -13.50 -4.51 10.91
CA THR A 175 -12.49 -5.53 11.23
C THR A 175 -11.72 -5.17 12.49
N ILE A 176 -11.47 -3.89 12.73
CA ILE A 176 -10.76 -3.40 13.92
C ILE A 176 -11.72 -3.40 15.12
N ASN A 177 -11.29 -3.98 16.25
CA ASN A 177 -12.07 -3.90 17.49
C ASN A 177 -11.99 -2.48 18.07
N LYS A 178 -13.13 -1.98 18.52
CA LYS A 178 -13.23 -0.62 19.06
C LYS A 178 -12.63 -0.51 20.47
N SER A 179 -12.68 -1.60 21.24
CA SER A 179 -12.19 -1.62 22.62
C SER A 179 -10.66 -1.64 22.67
N ASP A 180 -10.12 -0.88 23.62
CA ASP A 180 -8.68 -0.85 23.89
C ASP A 180 -8.30 -1.95 24.89
N ILE A 181 -8.26 -3.20 24.43
CA ILE A 181 -7.90 -4.35 25.26
C ILE A 181 -6.40 -4.63 25.15
N TYR A 182 -5.72 -4.75 26.29
CA TYR A 182 -4.28 -4.99 26.34
C TYR A 182 -4.00 -6.40 26.89
N GLU A 183 -2.89 -6.97 26.48
CA GLU A 183 -2.33 -8.19 27.05
C GLU A 183 -0.87 -7.98 27.46
N THR A 184 -0.29 -8.94 28.19
CA THR A 184 1.14 -8.95 28.50
C THR A 184 1.82 -9.99 27.65
N PHE A 185 2.83 -9.57 26.88
CA PHE A 185 3.63 -10.46 26.04
C PHE A 185 5.12 -10.18 26.27
N ILE A 186 5.86 -11.20 26.71
CA ILE A 186 7.28 -11.09 27.13
C ILE A 186 7.48 -9.89 28.08
N SER A 187 6.61 -9.78 29.08
CA SER A 187 6.63 -8.71 30.09
C SER A 187 6.29 -7.29 29.59
N TRP A 188 5.97 -7.11 28.31
CA TRP A 188 5.54 -5.84 27.74
C TRP A 188 4.02 -5.77 27.65
N LYS A 189 3.47 -4.57 27.88
CA LYS A 189 2.05 -4.29 27.66
C LYS A 189 1.83 -4.06 26.17
N VAL A 190 1.04 -4.93 25.54
CA VAL A 190 0.83 -4.92 24.09
C VAL A 190 -0.67 -4.86 23.76
N PRO A 191 -1.05 -4.42 22.56
CA PRO A 191 -2.42 -4.56 22.09
C PRO A 191 -2.82 -6.04 22.05
N ALA A 192 -3.98 -6.40 22.59
CA ALA A 192 -4.44 -7.78 22.56
C ALA A 192 -4.64 -8.28 21.12
N GLN A 193 -4.26 -9.53 20.88
CA GLN A 193 -4.37 -10.16 19.56
C GLN A 193 -5.83 -10.20 19.09
N GLY A 194 -6.08 -9.78 17.85
CA GLY A 194 -7.40 -9.72 17.24
C GLY A 194 -8.21 -8.46 17.57
N TYR A 195 -7.65 -7.53 18.35
CA TYR A 195 -8.40 -6.35 18.80
C TYR A 195 -7.99 -5.06 18.08
N TRP A 196 -6.71 -4.77 17.91
CA TRP A 196 -6.31 -3.43 17.49
C TRP A 196 -5.74 -3.36 16.08
N LEU A 197 -4.91 -4.33 15.71
CA LEU A 197 -4.16 -4.34 14.47
C LEU A 197 -4.89 -5.15 13.40
N LEU A 198 -4.90 -4.65 12.18
CA LEU A 198 -5.36 -5.39 11.01
C LEU A 198 -4.44 -6.60 10.81
N GLU A 199 -5.03 -7.78 10.62
CA GLU A 199 -4.31 -9.07 10.52
C GLU A 199 -3.32 -9.33 11.66
N ASN A 200 -3.51 -8.72 12.85
CA ASN A 200 -2.55 -8.82 13.94
C ASN A 200 -1.13 -8.33 13.59
N GLY A 201 -0.99 -7.53 12.52
CA GLY A 201 0.29 -7.06 12.01
C GLY A 201 0.41 -5.54 12.08
N THR A 202 1.52 -5.03 12.61
CA THR A 202 1.86 -3.60 12.51
C THR A 202 2.28 -3.23 11.10
N ASP A 203 2.84 -4.16 10.35
CA ASP A 203 3.16 -4.04 8.93
C ASP A 203 1.92 -3.74 8.08
N ALA A 204 0.92 -4.64 8.09
CA ALA A 204 -0.34 -4.46 7.37
C ALA A 204 -1.11 -3.23 7.89
N SER A 205 -1.09 -2.99 9.21
CA SER A 205 -1.74 -1.81 9.79
C SER A 205 -1.06 -0.51 9.35
N ALA A 206 0.26 -0.48 9.21
CA ALA A 206 1.00 0.70 8.77
C ALA A 206 0.67 1.06 7.31
N GLU A 207 0.54 0.06 6.43
CA GLU A 207 0.10 0.29 5.04
C GLU A 207 -1.31 0.91 4.99
N ALA A 208 -2.25 0.41 5.80
CA ALA A 208 -3.57 1.00 5.89
C ALA A 208 -3.53 2.45 6.42
N VAL A 209 -2.65 2.74 7.40
CA VAL A 209 -2.42 4.10 7.91
C VAL A 209 -1.88 5.01 6.82
N LEU A 210 -0.93 4.56 5.99
CA LEU A 210 -0.39 5.36 4.87
C LEU A 210 -1.50 5.77 3.91
N GLY A 211 -2.32 4.82 3.45
CA GLY A 211 -3.44 5.08 2.56
C GLY A 211 -4.51 6.01 3.15
N ALA A 212 -4.94 5.71 4.38
CA ALA A 212 -5.94 6.50 5.08
C ALA A 212 -5.45 7.94 5.35
N SER A 213 -4.16 8.12 5.68
CA SER A 213 -3.57 9.44 5.91
C SER A 213 -3.53 10.28 4.63
N LEU A 214 -3.07 9.69 3.52
CA LEU A 214 -3.02 10.35 2.21
C LEU A 214 -4.42 10.76 1.74
N TYR A 215 -5.41 9.91 1.96
CA TYR A 215 -6.79 10.23 1.66
C TYR A 215 -7.34 11.34 2.57
N TYR A 216 -7.11 11.26 3.89
CA TYR A 216 -7.54 12.25 4.87
C TYR A 216 -6.97 13.66 4.61
N GLU A 217 -5.73 13.75 4.12
CA GLU A 217 -5.07 15.01 3.80
C GLU A 217 -5.94 15.90 2.89
N ILE A 218 -6.64 15.29 1.94
CA ILE A 218 -7.50 15.98 0.98
C ILE A 218 -8.98 15.91 1.39
N SER A 219 -9.50 14.72 1.69
CA SER A 219 -10.95 14.50 1.85
C SER A 219 -11.50 14.94 3.20
N LYS A 220 -10.64 15.05 4.23
CA LYS A 220 -11.05 15.25 5.64
C LYS A 220 -12.05 14.21 6.15
N SER A 221 -12.05 13.00 5.57
CA SER A 221 -12.94 11.92 5.98
C SER A 221 -12.77 11.53 7.45
N GLU A 222 -13.86 11.55 8.22
CA GLU A 222 -13.88 11.10 9.62
C GLU A 222 -13.56 9.60 9.76
N ARG A 223 -13.91 8.78 8.76
CA ARG A 223 -13.53 7.36 8.76
C ARG A 223 -12.02 7.20 8.62
N ALA A 224 -11.41 7.95 7.72
CA ALA A 224 -9.97 7.93 7.51
C ALA A 224 -9.23 8.38 8.77
N LYS A 225 -9.69 9.49 9.37
CA LYS A 225 -9.17 9.98 10.65
C LYS A 225 -9.25 8.90 11.75
N TRP A 226 -10.41 8.27 11.92
CA TRP A 226 -10.58 7.22 12.92
C TRP A 226 -9.63 6.05 12.71
N VAL A 227 -9.48 5.57 11.46
CA VAL A 227 -8.56 4.46 11.13
C VAL A 227 -7.12 4.85 11.46
N VAL A 228 -6.69 6.05 11.06
CA VAL A 228 -5.35 6.57 11.37
C VAL A 228 -5.12 6.64 12.87
N GLU A 229 -6.01 7.29 13.63
CA GLU A 229 -5.84 7.44 15.08
C GLU A 229 -5.81 6.09 15.79
N LYS A 230 -6.72 5.16 15.43
CA LYS A 230 -6.82 3.85 16.07
C LYS A 230 -5.60 2.98 15.77
N LEU A 231 -5.19 2.88 14.51
CA LEU A 231 -4.06 2.04 14.12
C LEU A 231 -2.71 2.64 14.54
N CYS A 232 -2.52 3.96 14.45
CA CYS A 232 -1.30 4.60 14.96
C CYS A 232 -1.13 4.36 16.47
N LYS A 233 -2.22 4.45 17.25
CA LYS A 233 -2.18 4.12 18.68
C LYS A 233 -1.82 2.65 18.91
N ALA A 234 -2.34 1.74 18.09
CA ALA A 234 -2.03 0.32 18.17
C ALA A 234 -0.54 0.05 17.87
N ILE A 235 -0.03 0.61 16.77
CA ILE A 235 1.37 0.46 16.34
C ILE A 235 2.32 1.04 17.37
N SER A 236 2.04 2.24 17.90
CA SER A 236 2.87 2.87 18.92
C SER A 236 2.86 2.11 20.25
N THR A 237 1.73 1.47 20.58
CA THR A 237 1.63 0.59 21.76
C THR A 237 2.39 -0.72 21.56
N TYR A 238 2.43 -1.26 20.33
CA TYR A 238 3.19 -2.47 20.02
C TYR A 238 4.67 -2.16 19.79
N GLN A 239 5.32 -1.70 20.85
CA GLN A 239 6.73 -1.32 20.90
C GLN A 239 7.39 -1.99 22.10
N PHE A 240 8.57 -2.59 21.89
CA PHE A 240 9.35 -3.19 22.96
C PHE A 240 10.61 -2.36 23.22
N GLY A 241 10.92 -2.17 24.50
CA GLY A 241 12.03 -1.31 24.90
C GLY A 241 11.73 0.16 24.66
N ASP A 242 12.78 0.97 24.78
CA ASP A 242 12.77 2.41 24.51
C ASP A 242 14.17 2.84 24.05
N GLU A 243 14.40 4.12 23.78
CA GLU A 243 15.70 4.64 23.34
C GLU A 243 16.92 4.25 24.20
N SER A 244 16.70 3.86 25.47
CA SER A 244 17.74 3.47 26.42
C SER A 244 17.76 1.97 26.74
N ASN A 245 16.66 1.24 26.50
CA ASN A 245 16.49 -0.13 26.94
C ASN A 245 16.24 -1.09 25.77
N PHE A 246 17.05 -2.15 25.66
CA PHE A 246 16.85 -3.23 24.68
C PHE A 246 15.40 -3.79 24.78
N PRO A 247 14.70 -4.01 23.64
CA PRO A 247 15.17 -3.97 22.24
C PRO A 247 15.09 -2.61 21.54
N PHE A 248 15.26 -1.51 22.27
CA PHE A 248 15.53 -0.18 21.72
C PHE A 248 14.40 0.45 20.91
N GLY A 249 13.16 0.29 21.38
CA GLY A 249 11.98 0.82 20.69
C GLY A 249 11.58 0.01 19.46
N MET A 250 11.94 -1.28 19.42
CA MET A 250 11.58 -2.19 18.32
C MET A 250 10.06 -2.30 18.19
N HIS A 251 9.56 -2.13 16.97
CA HIS A 251 8.18 -2.45 16.59
C HIS A 251 8.16 -3.80 15.85
N PRO A 252 7.64 -4.88 16.45
CA PRO A 252 7.54 -6.16 15.76
C PRO A 252 6.49 -6.13 14.66
N SER A 253 6.73 -6.83 13.54
CA SER A 253 5.81 -6.86 12.39
C SER A 253 4.50 -7.57 12.72
N PHE A 254 4.55 -8.73 13.38
CA PHE A 254 3.38 -9.59 13.56
C PHE A 254 3.21 -10.04 15.02
N THR A 255 2.04 -9.76 15.61
CA THR A 255 1.84 -9.95 17.05
C THR A 255 1.88 -11.40 17.54
N PRO A 256 1.44 -12.40 16.75
CA PRO A 256 1.56 -13.80 17.15
C PRO A 256 2.99 -14.37 17.09
N ASN A 257 3.93 -13.74 16.37
CA ASN A 257 5.29 -14.27 16.22
C ASN A 257 6.34 -13.18 15.93
N LEU A 258 7.20 -12.92 16.92
CA LEU A 258 8.29 -11.93 16.81
C LEU A 258 9.39 -12.26 15.80
N TYR A 259 9.49 -13.51 15.37
CA TYR A 259 10.51 -13.93 14.41
C TYR A 259 10.07 -13.70 12.96
N ILE A 260 8.82 -13.29 12.75
CA ILE A 260 8.30 -12.92 11.43
C ILE A 260 8.66 -11.47 11.16
N TRP A 261 9.42 -11.26 10.09
CA TRP A 261 9.92 -9.94 9.68
C TRP A 261 8.97 -9.22 8.72
N HIS A 262 8.02 -9.94 8.11
CA HIS A 262 6.98 -9.41 7.23
C HIS A 262 5.86 -10.45 7.04
N SER A 263 4.63 -9.96 6.80
CA SER A 263 3.47 -10.74 6.37
C SER A 263 2.93 -10.32 5.00
#